data_AF-A0A2T6DVN3-F1
#
_entry.id   AF-A0A2T6DVN3-F1
#
_cell.length_a   1.000
_cell.length_b   1.000
_cell.length_c   1.000
_cell.angle_alpha   90.00
_cell.angle_beta   90.00
_cell.angle_gamma   90.00
#
_symmetry.space_group_name_H-M   'P 1'
#
loop_
_entity.id
_entity.type
_entity.pdbx_description
1 polymer ?
#
loop_
_entity_poly.entity_id
_entity_poly.type
_entity_poly.pdbx_seq_one_letter_code
_entity_poly.pdbx_strand_id
1 'polypeptide(L)'
;MIAIRICASHCSNLTPLSGAHVQISALRKRSPGFSLIELLSVVAIVAVTAALIPSFGNSLAGTALNNGATATINLLTVARTEAITRRQLVRFAVATEWPGDPTASYRMISLWASASGEDGSWTQITKWEMLPAGVAIDPDAARYVPRPTGQGAAESIFGKAGATASCTVRSQTVTMQYLEFTPAGAVRTTAGGSGYEVWFALACSQSFAAGGTPANWAQIAASIHTGRLRCNRPGN
;
A
#
# COMPACT_ATOMS: atom_id res chain seq x y z
N MET A 1 -5.73 -26.07 4.77
CA MET A 1 -6.99 -25.72 5.46
C MET A 1 -6.97 -26.47 6.78
N ILE A 2 -6.54 -25.80 7.85
CA ILE A 2 -6.24 -26.44 9.14
C ILE A 2 -7.52 -26.38 9.97
N ALA A 3 -8.15 -27.54 10.17
CA ALA A 3 -9.35 -27.68 10.97
C ALA A 3 -8.97 -27.78 12.45
N ILE A 4 -9.26 -26.73 13.21
CA ILE A 4 -9.13 -26.72 14.67
C ILE A 4 -10.38 -27.39 15.25
N ARG A 5 -10.24 -28.63 15.72
CA ARG A 5 -11.25 -29.35 16.52
C ARG A 5 -11.14 -28.89 17.97
N ILE A 6 -12.14 -28.15 18.45
CA ILE A 6 -12.31 -27.84 19.87
C ILE A 6 -13.08 -29.00 20.51
N CYS A 7 -12.45 -29.68 21.47
CA CYS A 7 -13.00 -30.80 22.21
C CYS A 7 -13.82 -30.24 23.39
N ALA A 8 -15.15 -30.40 23.36
CA ALA A 8 -16.03 -30.11 24.49
C ALA A 8 -16.27 -31.41 25.26
N SER A 9 -15.51 -31.63 26.34
CA SER A 9 -15.79 -32.66 27.36
C SER A 9 -16.29 -31.96 28.62
N HIS A 10 -17.54 -32.16 28.99
CA HIS A 10 -17.95 -33.17 29.98
C HIS A 10 -17.56 -32.78 31.42
N CYS A 11 -18.52 -32.23 32.15
CA CYS A 11 -18.67 -32.42 33.60
C CYS A 11 -20.08 -32.02 34.02
N SER A 12 -20.97 -33.01 34.00
CA SER A 12 -22.26 -33.01 34.68
C SER A 12 -22.09 -33.35 36.17
N ASN A 13 -23.07 -32.92 36.96
CA ASN A 13 -23.38 -33.34 38.33
C ASN A 13 -22.60 -32.70 39.47
N LEU A 14 -23.19 -31.65 40.06
CA LEU A 14 -23.13 -31.44 41.50
C LEU A 14 -24.56 -31.23 42.04
N THR A 15 -24.89 -32.10 42.99
CA THR A 15 -26.12 -32.19 43.79
C THR A 15 -26.38 -30.94 44.64
N PRO A 16 -27.65 -30.61 44.94
CA PRO A 16 -28.00 -29.50 45.81
C PRO A 16 -27.77 -29.91 47.27
N LEU A 17 -26.74 -29.35 47.91
CA LEU A 17 -26.56 -29.45 49.36
C LEU A 17 -27.53 -28.48 50.05
N SER A 18 -28.52 -29.09 50.68
CA SER A 18 -29.45 -28.51 51.64
C SER A 18 -28.72 -27.95 52.87
N GLY A 19 -29.15 -26.77 53.31
CA GLY A 19 -29.19 -26.44 54.74
C GLY A 19 -27.95 -25.81 55.37
N ALA A 20 -27.77 -24.51 55.14
CA ALA A 20 -27.27 -23.58 56.17
C ALA A 20 -27.64 -22.15 55.75
N HIS A 21 -28.74 -21.62 56.29
CA HIS A 21 -29.08 -20.20 56.22
C HIS A 21 -28.07 -19.42 57.09
N VAL A 22 -26.89 -19.15 56.55
CA VAL A 22 -25.99 -18.13 57.09
C VAL A 22 -26.61 -16.80 56.69
N GLN A 23 -27.26 -16.12 57.63
CA GLN A 23 -27.59 -14.70 57.48
C GLN A 23 -26.28 -13.91 57.46
N ILE A 24 -25.68 -13.80 56.27
CA ILE A 24 -24.65 -12.81 55.99
C ILE A 24 -25.38 -11.48 55.95
N SER A 25 -25.43 -10.81 57.10
CA SER A 25 -25.77 -9.40 57.21
C SER A 25 -24.79 -8.63 56.33
N ALA A 26 -25.16 -8.45 55.07
CA ALA A 26 -24.43 -7.69 54.09
C ALA A 26 -24.41 -6.24 54.59
N LEU A 27 -23.35 -5.89 55.32
CA LEU A 27 -22.97 -4.52 55.58
C LEU A 27 -22.77 -3.89 54.21
N ARG A 28 -23.82 -3.22 53.73
CA ARG A 28 -23.86 -2.48 52.48
C ARG A 28 -22.84 -1.36 52.63
N LYS A 29 -21.58 -1.67 52.30
CA LYS A 29 -20.47 -0.73 52.26
C LYS A 29 -20.93 0.39 51.34
N ARG A 30 -21.24 1.56 51.91
CA ARG A 30 -21.59 2.72 51.13
C ARG A 30 -20.38 3.05 50.26
N SER A 31 -20.50 2.78 48.97
CA SER A 31 -19.52 3.21 48.00
C SER A 31 -19.41 4.73 48.13
N PRO A 32 -18.22 5.29 48.42
CA PRO A 32 -18.06 6.74 48.40
C PRO A 32 -18.44 7.20 46.98
N GLY A 33 -19.44 8.08 46.89
CA GLY A 33 -19.80 8.72 45.63
C GLY A 33 -18.64 9.57 45.14
N PHE A 34 -18.43 9.61 43.82
CA PHE A 34 -17.45 10.50 43.21
C PHE A 34 -17.70 11.93 43.67
N SER A 35 -16.66 12.60 44.16
CA SER A 35 -16.79 14.00 44.53
C SER A 35 -17.01 14.85 43.27
N LEU A 36 -17.70 15.98 43.42
CA LEU A 36 -17.96 16.90 42.30
C LEU A 36 -16.66 17.36 41.63
N ILE A 37 -15.62 17.63 42.42
CA ILE A 37 -14.32 18.04 41.91
C ILE A 37 -13.63 16.93 41.12
N GLU A 38 -13.81 15.67 41.51
CA GLU A 38 -13.24 14.51 40.82
C GLU A 38 -13.89 14.30 39.46
N LEU A 39 -15.22 14.42 39.38
CA LEU A 39 -15.95 14.39 38.11
C LEU A 39 -15.47 15.50 37.17
N LEU A 40 -15.30 16.73 37.69
CA LEU A 40 -14.87 17.88 36.91
C LEU A 40 -13.44 17.69 36.39
N SER A 41 -12.54 17.10 37.20
CA SER A 41 -11.18 16.78 36.77
C SER A 41 -11.13 15.72 35.67
N VAL A 42 -11.97 14.67 35.74
CA VAL A 42 -12.03 13.61 34.72
C VAL A 42 -12.54 14.17 33.39
N VAL A 43 -13.60 14.98 33.41
CA VAL A 43 -14.14 15.60 32.19
C VAL A 43 -13.11 16.55 31.57
N ALA A 44 -12.36 17.30 32.38
CA ALA A 44 -11.28 18.14 31.87
C ALA A 44 -10.17 17.33 31.18
N ILE A 45 -9.73 16.21 31.78
CA ILE A 45 -8.71 15.33 31.18
C ILE A 45 -9.23 14.69 29.88
N VAL A 46 -10.50 14.24 29.86
CA VAL A 46 -11.12 13.67 28.65
C VAL A 46 -11.23 14.72 27.55
N ALA A 47 -11.61 15.96 27.87
CA ALA A 47 -11.71 17.05 26.89
C ALA A 47 -10.33 17.40 26.28
N VAL A 48 -9.29 17.49 27.11
CA VAL A 48 -7.93 17.77 26.64
C VAL A 48 -7.39 16.61 25.79
N THR A 49 -7.58 15.36 26.21
CA THR A 49 -7.11 14.19 25.46
C THR A 49 -7.87 13.98 24.15
N ALA A 50 -9.18 14.24 24.14
CA ALA A 50 -9.99 14.19 22.92
C ALA A 50 -9.55 15.23 21.87
N ALA A 51 -9.09 16.41 22.31
CA ALA A 51 -8.61 17.46 21.42
C ALA A 51 -7.30 17.09 20.69
N LEU A 52 -6.51 16.14 21.20
CA LEU A 52 -5.21 15.74 20.62
C LEU A 52 -5.32 14.66 19.53
N ILE A 53 -6.43 13.92 19.48
CA ILE A 53 -6.68 12.80 18.54
C ILE A 53 -6.52 13.19 17.05
N PRO A 54 -7.02 14.33 16.54
CA PRO A 54 -6.93 14.63 15.10
C PRO A 54 -5.50 14.83 14.58
N SER A 55 -4.51 15.06 15.44
CA SER A 55 -3.11 15.26 15.02
C SER A 55 -2.40 14.00 14.53
N PHE A 56 -2.87 12.81 14.93
CA PHE A 56 -2.21 11.55 14.60
C PHE A 56 -2.48 11.04 13.17
N GLY A 57 -3.58 11.47 12.53
CA GLY A 57 -3.97 11.00 11.20
C GLY A 57 -2.95 11.35 10.10
N ASN A 58 -2.42 12.57 10.12
CA ASN A 58 -1.49 13.04 9.08
C ASN A 58 -0.12 12.36 9.18
N SER A 59 0.35 12.08 10.39
CA SER A 59 1.63 11.42 10.65
C SER A 59 1.62 9.96 10.17
N LEU A 60 0.51 9.24 10.40
CA LEU A 60 0.36 7.85 9.95
C LEU A 60 0.33 7.74 8.42
N ALA A 61 -0.36 8.66 7.74
CA ALA A 61 -0.39 8.70 6.28
C ALA A 61 1.01 8.98 5.69
N GLY A 62 1.79 9.86 6.33
CA GLY A 62 3.17 10.15 5.94
C GLY A 62 4.09 8.93 6.03
N THR A 63 4.02 8.18 7.13
CA THR A 63 4.79 6.93 7.34
C THR A 63 4.35 5.85 6.37
N ALA A 64 3.05 5.65 6.17
CA ALA A 64 2.53 4.68 5.21
C ALA A 64 3.05 4.98 3.79
N LEU A 65 3.02 6.25 3.38
CA LEU A 65 3.53 6.69 2.08
C LEU A 65 5.03 6.44 1.94
N ASN A 66 5.82 6.71 2.97
CA ASN A 66 7.26 6.43 2.98
C ASN A 66 7.55 4.93 2.84
N ASN A 67 6.79 4.10 3.57
CA ASN A 67 6.92 2.65 3.48
C ASN A 67 6.53 2.15 2.09
N GLY A 68 5.45 2.67 1.50
CA GLY A 68 5.01 2.33 0.15
C GLY A 68 6.02 2.75 -0.93
N ALA A 69 6.56 3.95 -0.84
CA ALA A 69 7.58 4.45 -1.76
C ALA A 69 8.87 3.62 -1.66
N THR A 70 9.32 3.30 -0.44
CA THR A 70 10.51 2.47 -0.19
C THR A 70 10.31 1.05 -0.72
N ALA A 71 9.17 0.41 -0.44
CA ALA A 71 8.83 -0.91 -0.96
C ALA A 71 8.83 -0.93 -2.50
N THR A 72 8.25 0.10 -3.11
CA THR A 72 8.19 0.22 -4.58
C THR A 72 9.58 0.40 -5.20
N ILE A 73 10.43 1.26 -4.61
CA ILE A 73 11.80 1.47 -5.10
C ILE A 73 12.67 0.23 -4.94
N ASN A 74 12.48 -0.52 -3.85
CA ASN A 74 13.16 -1.78 -3.63
C ASN A 74 12.74 -2.80 -4.70
N LEU A 75 11.44 -2.89 -5.00
CA LEU A 75 10.94 -3.80 -6.03
C LEU A 75 11.43 -3.42 -7.43
N LEU A 76 11.50 -2.13 -7.76
CA LEU A 76 12.12 -1.66 -9.02
C LEU A 76 13.62 -1.97 -9.08
N THR A 77 14.33 -1.84 -7.97
CA THR A 77 15.76 -2.18 -7.87
C THR A 77 15.98 -3.67 -8.10
N VAL A 78 15.11 -4.51 -7.53
CA VAL A 78 15.07 -5.96 -7.79
C VAL A 78 14.77 -6.22 -9.27
N ALA A 79 13.77 -5.57 -9.86
CA ALA A 79 13.41 -5.74 -11.26
C ALA A 79 14.59 -5.46 -12.21
N ARG A 80 15.30 -4.36 -11.98
CA ARG A 80 16.49 -3.98 -12.76
C ARG A 80 17.62 -4.99 -12.58
N THR A 81 17.90 -5.40 -11.35
CA THR A 81 18.94 -6.39 -11.05
C THR A 81 18.63 -7.74 -11.67
N GLU A 82 17.37 -8.18 -11.62
CA GLU A 82 16.90 -9.42 -12.24
C GLU A 82 17.03 -9.36 -13.78
N ALA A 83 16.71 -8.22 -14.40
CA ALA A 83 16.86 -8.03 -15.84
C ALA A 83 18.32 -8.20 -16.28
N ILE A 84 19.25 -7.57 -15.55
CA ILE A 84 20.70 -7.66 -15.81
C ILE A 84 21.20 -9.09 -15.57
N THR A 85 20.85 -9.67 -14.42
CA THR A 85 21.38 -10.98 -13.99
C THR A 85 20.91 -12.10 -14.90
N ARG A 86 19.63 -12.10 -15.28
CA ARG A 86 19.04 -13.12 -16.16
C ARG A 86 19.18 -12.79 -17.64
N ARG A 87 19.74 -11.63 -17.98
CA ARG A 87 19.86 -11.11 -19.35
C ARG A 87 18.55 -11.18 -20.14
N GLN A 88 17.43 -10.85 -19.49
CA GLN A 88 16.10 -10.90 -20.09
C GLN A 88 15.27 -9.65 -19.72
N LEU A 89 14.19 -9.41 -20.45
CA LEU A 89 13.26 -8.33 -20.09
C LEU A 89 12.56 -8.65 -18.77
N VAL A 90 12.47 -7.65 -17.90
CA VAL A 90 11.70 -7.75 -16.65
C VAL A 90 10.71 -6.59 -16.55
N ARG A 91 9.45 -6.92 -16.32
CA ARG A 91 8.36 -5.96 -16.10
C ARG A 91 8.18 -5.68 -14.62
N PHE A 92 8.09 -4.42 -14.27
CA PHE A 92 7.41 -3.94 -13.08
C PHE A 92 5.97 -3.62 -13.45
N ALA A 93 5.01 -4.38 -12.92
CA ALA A 93 3.59 -4.27 -13.23
C ALA A 93 2.81 -3.71 -12.04
N VAL A 94 1.90 -2.79 -12.34
CA VAL A 94 0.92 -2.20 -11.42
C VAL A 94 -0.46 -2.63 -11.88
N ALA A 95 -1.25 -3.28 -11.02
CA ALA A 95 -2.63 -3.59 -11.36
C ALA A 95 -3.44 -2.29 -11.44
N THR A 96 -4.04 -2.00 -12.59
CA THR A 96 -4.93 -0.84 -12.76
C THR A 96 -6.39 -1.19 -12.47
N GLU A 97 -6.74 -2.47 -12.67
CA GLU A 97 -8.05 -3.00 -12.38
C GLU A 97 -7.92 -4.40 -11.76
N TRP A 98 -8.44 -4.53 -10.54
CA TRP A 98 -8.50 -5.82 -9.84
C TRP A 98 -9.96 -6.25 -9.63
N PRO A 99 -10.44 -7.28 -10.34
CA PRO A 99 -11.83 -7.71 -10.20
C PRO A 99 -12.15 -8.18 -8.78
N GLY A 100 -13.28 -7.70 -8.24
CA GLY A 100 -13.77 -8.09 -6.92
C GLY A 100 -13.13 -7.38 -5.73
N ASP A 101 -12.05 -6.61 -5.92
CA ASP A 101 -11.47 -5.76 -4.88
C ASP A 101 -10.97 -4.42 -5.47
N PRO A 102 -11.83 -3.39 -5.52
CA PRO A 102 -11.44 -2.06 -6.01
C PRO A 102 -10.32 -1.42 -5.20
N THR A 103 -10.12 -1.83 -3.94
CA THR A 103 -9.06 -1.28 -3.08
C THR A 103 -7.68 -1.83 -3.44
N ALA A 104 -7.61 -2.89 -4.24
CA ALA A 104 -6.38 -3.47 -4.76
C ALA A 104 -5.89 -2.79 -6.04
N SER A 105 -6.80 -2.15 -6.80
CA SER A 105 -6.45 -1.34 -7.96
C SER A 105 -5.47 -0.23 -7.58
N TYR A 106 -4.40 -0.09 -8.36
CA TYR A 106 -3.25 0.78 -8.15
C TYR A 106 -2.45 0.58 -6.85
N ARG A 107 -2.76 -0.49 -6.11
CA ARG A 107 -2.08 -0.86 -4.86
C ARG A 107 -1.34 -2.19 -4.97
N MET A 108 -1.69 -3.01 -5.96
CA MET A 108 -1.03 -4.29 -6.21
C MET A 108 0.11 -4.11 -7.23
N ILE A 109 1.30 -4.56 -6.84
CA ILE A 109 2.50 -4.53 -7.67
C ILE A 109 3.13 -5.92 -7.77
N SER A 110 3.76 -6.23 -8.90
CA SER A 110 4.41 -7.52 -9.14
C SER A 110 5.49 -7.42 -10.21
N LEU A 111 6.47 -8.33 -10.17
CA LEU A 111 7.50 -8.47 -11.19
C LEU A 111 7.24 -9.66 -12.11
N TRP A 112 7.57 -9.51 -13.39
CA TRP A 112 7.42 -10.54 -14.40
C TRP A 112 8.65 -10.59 -15.30
N ALA A 113 9.09 -11.79 -15.68
CA ALA A 113 10.21 -12.03 -16.58
C ALA A 113 9.71 -12.51 -17.94
N SER A 114 10.33 -12.04 -19.02
CA SER A 114 10.14 -12.62 -20.34
C SER A 114 10.84 -13.97 -20.42
N ALA A 115 10.13 -15.02 -20.86
CA ALA A 115 10.69 -16.36 -20.98
C ALA A 115 11.65 -16.53 -22.18
N SER A 116 11.50 -15.72 -23.22
CA SER A 116 12.30 -15.83 -24.46
C SER A 116 12.74 -14.47 -25.03
N GLY A 117 12.92 -13.47 -24.18
CA GLY A 117 13.42 -12.15 -24.59
C GLY A 117 12.36 -11.29 -25.27
N GLU A 118 11.68 -11.79 -26.32
CA GLU A 118 10.69 -11.03 -27.11
C GLU A 118 9.34 -11.73 -27.34
N ASP A 119 9.21 -13.06 -27.23
CA ASP A 119 7.99 -13.78 -27.69
C ASP A 119 6.76 -13.68 -26.77
N GLY A 120 6.67 -12.65 -25.94
CA GLY A 120 5.44 -12.32 -25.21
C GLY A 120 5.00 -13.34 -24.16
N SER A 121 5.78 -14.39 -23.88
CA SER A 121 5.53 -15.29 -22.75
C SER A 121 6.14 -14.71 -21.48
N TRP A 122 5.29 -14.39 -20.50
CA TRP A 122 5.69 -13.74 -19.24
C TRP A 122 5.46 -14.67 -18.07
N THR A 123 6.52 -14.87 -17.28
CA THR A 123 6.48 -15.64 -16.03
C THR A 123 6.57 -14.71 -14.84
N GLN A 124 5.63 -14.83 -13.91
CA GLN A 124 5.62 -14.05 -12.68
C GLN A 124 6.84 -14.41 -11.81
N ILE A 125 7.62 -13.41 -11.40
CA ILE A 125 8.81 -13.58 -10.54
C ILE A 125 8.42 -13.45 -9.08
N THR A 126 7.70 -12.37 -8.74
CA THR A 126 7.25 -12.09 -7.37
C THR A 126 5.75 -12.30 -7.28
N LYS A 127 5.26 -12.66 -6.09
CA LYS A 127 3.82 -12.62 -5.84
C LYS A 127 3.32 -11.19 -5.96
N TRP A 128 2.01 -11.03 -6.15
CA TRP A 128 1.38 -9.72 -6.01
C TRP A 128 1.52 -9.23 -4.57
N GLU A 129 2.10 -8.05 -4.41
CA GLU A 129 2.29 -7.38 -3.14
C GLU A 129 1.38 -6.15 -3.07
N MET A 130 0.73 -5.96 -1.92
CA MET A 130 -0.15 -4.82 -1.69
C MET A 130 0.62 -3.71 -0.98
N LEU A 131 0.52 -2.48 -1.50
CA LEU A 131 1.03 -1.29 -0.83
C LEU A 131 0.32 -1.05 0.52
N PRO A 132 0.96 -0.35 1.47
CA PRO A 132 0.36 -0.01 2.75
C PRO A 132 -1.05 0.59 2.64
N ALA A 133 -1.86 0.39 3.68
CA ALA A 133 -3.22 0.91 3.71
C ALA A 133 -3.25 2.43 3.46
N GLY A 134 -4.17 2.86 2.60
CA GLY A 134 -4.33 4.26 2.22
C GLY A 134 -3.30 4.79 1.23
N VAL A 135 -2.31 4.01 0.80
CA VAL A 135 -1.33 4.43 -0.23
C VAL A 135 -1.61 3.70 -1.53
N ALA A 136 -1.67 4.45 -2.63
CA ALA A 136 -1.84 3.92 -3.97
C ALA A 136 -0.98 4.69 -4.97
N ILE A 137 -0.71 4.08 -6.11
CA ILE A 137 -0.10 4.75 -7.26
C ILE A 137 -1.19 5.59 -7.93
N ASP A 138 -0.94 6.87 -8.16
CA ASP A 138 -1.93 7.75 -8.78
C ASP A 138 -1.85 7.63 -10.32
N PRO A 139 -2.93 7.22 -11.01
CA PRO A 139 -2.95 7.18 -12.47
C PRO A 139 -2.93 8.57 -13.11
N ASP A 140 -3.39 9.62 -12.41
CA ASP A 140 -3.49 10.97 -12.95
C ASP A 140 -2.17 11.74 -12.80
N ALA A 141 -1.25 11.43 -13.72
CA ALA A 141 0.03 12.11 -13.80
C ALA A 141 -0.08 13.62 -14.06
N ALA A 142 -1.16 14.12 -14.65
CA ALA A 142 -1.27 15.56 -14.96
C ALA A 142 -1.34 16.43 -13.69
N ARG A 143 -1.68 15.83 -12.53
CA ARG A 143 -1.72 16.50 -11.23
C ARG A 143 -0.35 16.81 -10.67
N TYR A 144 0.69 16.11 -11.10
CA TYR A 144 2.01 16.27 -10.54
C TYR A 144 2.85 17.08 -11.51
N VAL A 145 3.57 18.07 -11.00
CA VAL A 145 4.55 18.79 -11.81
C VAL A 145 5.68 17.80 -12.09
N PRO A 146 5.88 17.37 -13.36
CA PRO A 146 7.04 16.56 -13.69
C PRO A 146 8.26 17.40 -13.32
N ARG A 147 9.23 16.81 -12.64
CA ARG A 147 10.48 17.53 -12.35
C ARG A 147 11.04 18.04 -13.69
N PRO A 148 11.49 19.30 -13.78
CA PRO A 148 12.24 19.75 -14.93
C PRO A 148 13.58 19.00 -14.94
N THR A 149 13.62 17.86 -15.61
CA THR A 149 14.85 17.27 -16.06
C THR A 149 15.40 18.23 -17.10
N GLY A 150 16.46 18.98 -16.78
CA GLY A 150 17.11 19.93 -17.71
C GLY A 150 17.63 19.33 -19.03
N GLN A 151 17.21 18.12 -19.38
CA GLN A 151 17.57 17.34 -20.56
C GLN A 151 16.36 16.81 -21.34
N GLY A 152 15.10 17.04 -20.94
CA GLY A 152 13.93 16.68 -21.78
C GLY A 152 12.64 16.38 -20.99
N ALA A 153 11.60 15.92 -21.69
CA ALA A 153 10.31 15.59 -21.10
C ALA A 153 10.38 14.30 -20.26
N ALA A 154 9.75 14.32 -19.09
CA ALA A 154 9.54 13.14 -18.26
C ALA A 154 8.12 12.61 -18.51
N GLU A 155 8.00 11.31 -18.77
CA GLU A 155 6.73 10.70 -19.15
C GLU A 155 6.20 9.76 -18.07
N SER A 156 4.89 9.77 -17.85
CA SER A 156 4.28 8.88 -16.87
C SER A 156 4.14 7.47 -17.41
N ILE A 157 4.34 6.47 -16.53
CA ILE A 157 4.00 5.05 -16.82
C ILE A 157 2.53 4.90 -17.24
N PHE A 158 1.63 5.75 -16.73
CA PHE A 158 0.20 5.77 -17.07
C PHE A 158 -0.11 6.51 -18.37
N GLY A 159 0.90 7.17 -18.96
CA GLY A 159 0.81 7.85 -20.25
C GLY A 159 1.53 7.06 -21.35
N LYS A 160 2.32 7.78 -22.16
CA LYS A 160 3.02 7.23 -23.34
C LYS A 160 4.26 6.39 -23.04
N ALA A 161 4.72 6.37 -21.79
CA ALA A 161 5.91 5.61 -21.42
C ALA A 161 5.63 4.14 -21.07
N GLY A 162 4.49 3.85 -20.43
CA GLY A 162 4.12 2.48 -20.09
C GLY A 162 3.28 1.80 -21.15
N ALA A 163 3.01 0.52 -20.95
CA ALA A 163 2.03 -0.23 -21.75
C ALA A 163 1.08 -1.01 -20.85
N THR A 164 -0.05 -1.40 -21.45
CA THR A 164 -1.08 -2.19 -20.80
C THR A 164 -0.90 -3.66 -21.13
N ALA A 165 -1.11 -4.52 -20.15
CA ALA A 165 -1.26 -5.96 -20.32
C ALA A 165 -2.41 -6.46 -19.44
N SER A 166 -2.80 -7.70 -19.65
CA SER A 166 -3.72 -8.40 -18.76
C SER A 166 -3.17 -9.78 -18.41
N CYS A 167 -3.55 -10.28 -17.23
CA CYS A 167 -3.24 -11.65 -16.82
C CYS A 167 -4.43 -12.24 -16.04
N THR A 168 -4.51 -13.57 -15.98
CA THR A 168 -5.54 -14.25 -15.20
C THR A 168 -5.00 -14.62 -13.82
N VAL A 169 -5.65 -14.12 -12.77
CA VAL A 169 -5.37 -14.45 -11.37
C VAL A 169 -6.63 -15.05 -10.77
N ARG A 170 -6.59 -16.32 -10.34
CA ARG A 170 -7.77 -17.01 -9.74
C ARG A 170 -9.03 -16.92 -10.61
N SER A 171 -8.89 -17.15 -11.92
CA SER A 171 -9.97 -17.05 -12.91
C SER A 171 -10.54 -15.64 -13.13
N GLN A 172 -9.88 -14.60 -12.61
CA GLN A 172 -10.23 -13.20 -12.84
C GLN A 172 -9.17 -12.54 -13.73
N THR A 173 -9.60 -11.72 -14.69
CA THR A 173 -8.70 -10.96 -15.55
C THR A 173 -8.29 -9.66 -14.85
N VAL A 174 -7.01 -9.55 -14.50
CA VAL A 174 -6.42 -8.34 -13.92
C VAL A 174 -5.78 -7.54 -15.03
N THR A 175 -6.20 -6.28 -15.18
CA THR A 175 -5.56 -5.32 -16.09
C THR A 175 -4.40 -4.66 -15.36
N MET A 176 -3.27 -4.50 -16.04
CA MET A 176 -2.07 -3.91 -15.47
C MET A 176 -1.42 -2.93 -16.43
N GLN A 177 -0.74 -1.95 -15.85
CA GLN A 177 0.19 -1.07 -16.55
C GLN A 177 1.59 -1.39 -16.09
N TYR A 178 2.55 -1.41 -17.01
CA TYR A 178 3.89 -1.87 -16.69
C TYR A 178 5.00 -1.01 -17.29
N LEU A 179 6.16 -1.15 -16.67
CA LEU A 179 7.45 -0.62 -17.09
C LEU A 179 8.40 -1.81 -17.33
N GLU A 180 9.20 -1.76 -18.39
CA GLU A 180 10.15 -2.83 -18.71
C GLU A 180 11.60 -2.39 -18.48
N PHE A 181 12.38 -3.24 -17.81
CA PHE A 181 13.83 -3.15 -17.78
C PHE A 181 14.45 -4.07 -18.80
N THR A 182 15.45 -3.58 -19.52
CA THR A 182 16.22 -4.34 -20.50
C THR A 182 17.34 -5.13 -19.84
N PRO A 183 17.94 -6.13 -20.52
CA PRO A 183 19.15 -6.82 -20.06
C PRO A 183 20.33 -5.89 -19.74
N ALA A 184 20.37 -4.69 -20.33
CA ALA A 184 21.38 -3.67 -20.05
C ALA A 184 21.06 -2.83 -18.79
N GLY A 185 19.92 -3.08 -18.15
CA GLY A 185 19.42 -2.31 -17.00
C GLY A 185 18.83 -0.95 -17.37
N ALA A 186 18.63 -0.67 -18.66
CA ALA A 186 17.91 0.49 -19.17
C ALA A 186 16.39 0.25 -19.06
N VAL A 187 15.58 1.29 -19.17
CA VAL A 187 14.12 1.17 -19.22
C VAL A 187 13.66 1.23 -20.67
N ARG A 188 12.79 0.31 -21.09
CA ARG A 188 12.16 0.32 -22.40
C ARG A 188 10.80 1.01 -22.32
N THR A 189 10.60 2.05 -23.12
CA THR A 189 9.28 2.67 -23.32
C THR A 189 8.53 1.89 -24.38
N THR A 190 7.30 1.49 -24.07
CA THR A 190 6.53 0.56 -24.91
C THR A 190 5.42 1.23 -25.72
N ALA A 191 5.08 2.49 -25.44
CA ALA A 191 4.03 3.24 -26.12
C ALA A 191 4.55 4.49 -26.86
N GLY A 192 5.79 4.43 -27.37
CA GLY A 192 6.36 5.49 -28.20
C GLY A 192 6.85 6.72 -27.42
N GLY A 193 7.03 6.59 -26.11
CA GLY A 193 7.59 7.63 -25.27
C GLY A 193 9.03 7.97 -25.64
N SER A 194 9.31 9.26 -25.82
CA SER A 194 10.63 9.81 -26.21
C SER A 194 11.32 10.57 -25.07
N GLY A 195 10.73 10.53 -23.88
CA GLY A 195 11.31 11.14 -22.68
C GLY A 195 12.66 10.56 -22.28
N TYR A 196 13.30 11.22 -21.31
CA TYR A 196 14.57 10.74 -20.70
C TYR A 196 14.34 9.99 -19.39
N GLU A 197 13.18 10.20 -18.77
CA GLU A 197 12.77 9.56 -17.54
C GLU A 197 11.32 9.08 -17.67
N VAL A 198 11.05 7.88 -17.16
CA VAL A 198 9.70 7.38 -16.90
C VAL A 198 9.40 7.54 -15.43
N TRP A 199 8.21 8.01 -15.08
CA TRP A 199 7.86 8.26 -13.67
C TRP A 199 6.43 7.86 -13.33
N PHE A 200 6.15 7.79 -12.04
CA PHE A 200 4.80 7.71 -11.48
C PHE A 200 4.79 8.27 -10.06
N ALA A 201 3.61 8.62 -9.56
CA ALA A 201 3.45 9.16 -8.22
C ALA A 201 2.70 8.16 -7.33
N LEU A 202 3.11 8.07 -6.07
CA LEU A 202 2.34 7.47 -4.99
C LEU A 202 1.72 8.59 -4.18
N ALA A 203 0.45 8.46 -3.80
CA ALA A 203 -0.19 9.37 -2.87
C ALA A 203 -1.21 8.63 -2.01
N CYS A 204 -1.83 9.37 -1.08
CA CYS A 204 -2.93 8.84 -0.30
C CYS A 204 -4.15 8.60 -1.21
N SER A 205 -4.73 7.40 -1.20
CA SER A 205 -5.82 7.02 -2.11
C SER A 205 -7.08 7.89 -1.96
N GLN A 206 -7.32 8.41 -0.76
CA GLN A 206 -8.42 9.35 -0.50
C GLN A 206 -8.25 10.69 -1.23
N SER A 207 -7.00 11.06 -1.55
CA SER A 207 -6.69 12.30 -2.26
C SER A 207 -6.98 12.22 -3.76
N PHE A 208 -7.25 11.04 -4.31
CA PHE A 208 -7.52 10.87 -5.74
C PHE A 208 -8.82 11.54 -6.20
N ALA A 209 -9.80 11.68 -5.30
CA ALA A 209 -11.10 12.30 -5.61
C ALA A 209 -11.10 13.83 -5.48
N ALA A 210 -10.12 14.43 -4.79
CA ALA A 210 -10.16 15.83 -4.40
C ALA A 210 -9.87 16.83 -5.54
N GLY A 211 -9.30 16.35 -6.65
CA GLY A 211 -8.78 17.21 -7.73
C GLY A 211 -7.53 17.98 -7.29
N GLY A 212 -6.58 18.17 -8.22
CA GLY A 212 -5.31 18.84 -7.92
C GLY A 212 -4.24 17.94 -7.29
N THR A 213 -3.07 18.51 -7.04
CA THR A 213 -1.92 17.78 -6.47
C THR A 213 -2.15 17.50 -4.98
N PRO A 214 -2.09 16.23 -4.51
CA PRO A 214 -2.17 15.93 -3.09
C PRO A 214 -1.09 16.67 -2.29
N ALA A 215 -1.33 16.93 -1.00
CA ALA A 215 -0.30 17.51 -0.13
C ALA A 215 0.83 16.51 0.17
N ASN A 216 0.51 15.21 0.23
CA ASN A 216 1.45 14.13 0.54
C ASN A 216 1.54 13.15 -0.64
N TRP A 217 2.60 13.27 -1.43
CA TRP A 217 2.94 12.33 -2.49
C TRP A 217 4.43 12.08 -2.57
N ALA A 218 4.80 11.00 -3.26
CA ALA A 218 6.17 10.65 -3.61
C ALA A 218 6.22 10.26 -5.08
N GLN A 219 7.12 10.86 -5.86
CA GLN A 219 7.34 10.52 -7.26
C GLN A 219 8.55 9.64 -7.38
N ILE A 220 8.38 8.51 -8.06
CA ILE A 220 9.46 7.62 -8.41
C ILE A 220 9.72 7.76 -9.89
N ALA A 221 10.98 8.01 -10.26
CA ALA A 221 11.42 8.17 -11.63
C ALA A 221 12.56 7.18 -11.94
N ALA A 222 12.57 6.68 -13.17
CA ALA A 222 13.60 5.81 -13.72
C ALA A 222 14.14 6.43 -15.01
N SER A 223 15.46 6.60 -15.09
CA SER A 223 16.11 7.05 -16.33
C SER A 223 15.99 6.00 -17.42
N ILE A 224 15.58 6.40 -18.63
CA ILE A 224 15.39 5.50 -19.76
C ILE A 224 16.69 4.84 -20.20
N HIS A 225 17.78 5.61 -20.28
CA HIS A 225 19.06 5.07 -20.76
C HIS A 225 19.83 4.24 -19.73
N THR A 226 19.68 4.54 -18.44
CA THR A 226 20.52 3.94 -17.39
C THR A 226 19.74 3.05 -16.41
N GLY A 227 18.41 3.16 -16.41
CA GLY A 227 17.51 2.60 -15.39
C GLY A 227 17.76 3.12 -13.98
N ARG A 228 18.52 4.22 -13.84
CA ARG A 228 18.77 4.82 -12.52
C ARG A 228 17.46 5.29 -11.91
N LEU A 229 17.19 4.78 -10.71
CA LEU A 229 15.99 5.12 -9.94
C LEU A 229 16.22 6.35 -9.07
N ARG A 230 15.17 7.14 -8.89
CA ARG A 230 15.13 8.32 -8.03
C ARG A 230 13.76 8.40 -7.35
N CYS A 231 13.76 8.85 -6.10
CA CYS A 231 12.54 9.22 -5.37
C CYS A 231 12.58 10.73 -5.13
N ASN A 232 11.47 11.42 -5.38
CA ASN A 232 11.29 12.82 -5.07
C ASN A 232 10.05 12.99 -4.21
N ARG A 233 10.15 13.85 -3.19
CA ARG A 233 9.04 14.21 -2.32
C ARG A 233 9.06 15.73 -2.16
N PRO A 234 7.97 16.44 -2.48
CA PRO A 234 7.93 17.88 -2.25
C PRO A 234 8.03 18.17 -0.75
N GLY A 235 8.86 19.14 -0.39
CA GLY A 235 9.00 19.63 0.99
C GLY A 235 10.09 18.99 1.85
N ASN A 236 10.88 18.06 1.30
CA ASN A 236 12.12 17.55 1.90
C ASN A 236 13.34 17.89 1.04
#